data_AF-A0A1S6WSB5-F1
#
_entry.id   AF-A0A1S6WSB5-F1
#
_cell.length_a   1.000
_cell.length_b   1.000
_cell.length_c   1.000
_cell.angle_alpha   90.00
_cell.angle_beta   90.00
_cell.angle_gamma   90.00
#
_symmetry.space_group_name_H-M   'P 1'
#
loop_
_entity.id
_entity.type
_entity.pdbx_description
1 polymer ?
#
loop_
_entity_poly.entity_id
_entity_poly.type
_entity_poly.pdbx_seq_one_letter_code
_entity_poly.pdbx_strand_id
1 'polypeptide(L)'
;MSIFDQAIAYSNGKVSTVSVRTMLGLADQARIIDLFEFVMKGNIVSALSELRSQYDAGADPFMILTELSDFNHLVTRLRLTPEIAGDLFLTEEERLRGLDFSQKLSIPVLSRNWQILLKGLQEVNKAARPIQAAEMILIRLTHTADLPTLDEALKKLTQEKNLLQLPKIIPIKKPTM
;
A
#
# COMPACT_ATOMS: atom_id res chain seq x y z
N MET A 1 -21.39 11.37 30.53
CA MET A 1 -20.04 11.95 30.50
C MET A 1 -19.64 12.04 29.03
N SER A 2 -19.47 13.26 28.52
CA SER A 2 -19.09 13.53 27.14
C SER A 2 -17.65 13.10 26.87
N ILE A 3 -17.26 12.83 25.61
CA ILE A 3 -15.87 12.55 25.21
C ILE A 3 -14.95 13.75 25.57
N PHE A 4 -15.53 14.95 25.60
CA PHE A 4 -14.88 16.18 26.04
C PHE A 4 -14.58 16.18 27.55
N ASP A 5 -15.50 15.64 28.37
CA ASP A 5 -15.30 15.51 29.82
C ASP A 5 -14.20 14.47 30.13
N GLN A 6 -14.12 13.41 29.31
CA GLN A 6 -13.07 12.38 29.43
C GLN A 6 -11.69 12.93 29.02
N ALA A 7 -11.61 13.75 27.98
CA ALA A 7 -10.37 14.39 27.53
C ALA A 7 -9.78 15.36 28.57
N ILE A 8 -10.64 16.08 29.29
CA ILE A 8 -10.24 17.00 30.37
C ILE A 8 -9.76 16.20 31.59
N ALA A 9 -10.46 15.11 31.94
CA ALA A 9 -10.10 14.27 33.09
C ALA A 9 -8.77 13.52 32.90
N TYR A 10 -8.44 13.07 31.68
CA TYR A 10 -7.22 12.29 31.39
C TYR A 10 -5.96 13.14 31.14
N SER A 11 -6.09 14.44 30.88
CA SER A 11 -4.96 15.27 30.39
C SER A 11 -4.26 16.13 31.44
N ASN A 12 -4.70 16.11 32.71
CA ASN A 12 -4.15 16.94 33.79
C ASN A 12 -3.98 18.44 33.39
N GLY A 13 -4.87 18.94 32.53
CA GLY A 13 -4.86 20.31 32.01
C GLY A 13 -4.02 20.57 30.75
N LYS A 14 -3.36 19.57 30.15
CA LYS A 14 -2.62 19.70 28.88
C LYS A 14 -3.09 18.69 27.84
N VAL A 15 -4.13 19.05 27.10
CA VAL A 15 -4.56 18.27 25.93
C VAL A 15 -3.52 18.46 24.83
N SER A 16 -2.75 17.40 24.53
CA SER A 16 -1.77 17.42 23.44
C SER A 16 -2.47 17.25 22.08
N THR A 17 -1.85 17.76 21.00
CA THR A 17 -2.34 17.57 19.63
C THR A 17 -2.46 16.09 19.25
N VAL A 18 -1.59 15.24 19.78
CA VAL A 18 -1.63 13.78 19.61
C VAL A 18 -2.90 13.20 20.26
N SER A 19 -3.22 13.61 21.48
CA SER A 19 -4.41 13.14 22.20
C SER A 19 -5.71 13.50 21.47
N VAL A 20 -5.79 14.70 20.88
CA VAL A 20 -6.96 15.10 20.07
C VAL A 20 -7.07 14.28 18.78
N ARG A 21 -5.94 14.02 18.10
CA ARG A 21 -5.92 13.18 16.88
C ARG A 21 -6.38 11.75 17.17
N THR A 22 -5.93 11.16 18.27
CA THR A 22 -6.39 9.84 18.71
C THR A 22 -7.89 9.85 19.00
N MET A 23 -8.41 10.87 19.69
CA MET A 23 -9.85 10.98 19.99
C MET A 23 -10.73 11.15 18.75
N LEU A 24 -10.19 11.73 17.67
CA LEU A 24 -10.89 11.91 16.39
C LEU A 24 -10.68 10.75 15.41
N GLY A 25 -9.97 9.67 15.79
CA GLY A 25 -9.63 8.55 14.91
C GLY A 25 -8.60 8.89 13.82
N LEU A 26 -8.05 10.10 13.83
CA LEU A 26 -7.06 10.58 12.86
C LEU A 26 -5.70 9.87 13.03
N ALA A 27 -5.40 9.41 14.25
CA ALA A 27 -4.19 8.64 14.53
C ALA A 27 -4.22 7.27 13.83
N ASP A 28 -5.38 6.61 13.82
CA ASP A 28 -5.53 5.28 13.21
C ASP A 28 -5.43 5.36 11.69
N GLN A 29 -6.02 6.41 11.11
CA GLN A 29 -5.94 6.68 9.67
C GLN A 29 -4.52 6.92 9.17
N ALA A 30 -3.72 7.75 9.85
CA ALA A 30 -2.32 8.00 9.46
C ALA A 30 -1.50 6.69 9.44
N ARG A 31 -1.76 5.80 10.40
CA ARG A 31 -1.10 4.49 10.49
C ARG A 31 -1.47 3.57 9.34
N ILE A 32 -2.71 3.62 8.85
CA ILE A 32 -3.11 2.87 7.65
C ILE A 32 -2.39 3.39 6.40
N ILE A 33 -2.22 4.71 6.28
CA ILE A 33 -1.50 5.31 5.16
C ILE A 33 -0.01 4.93 5.21
N ASP A 34 0.59 4.90 6.40
CA ASP A 34 1.96 4.41 6.61
C ASP A 34 2.10 2.91 6.27
N LEU A 35 1.14 2.09 6.72
CA LEU A 35 1.09 0.67 6.36
C LEU A 35 1.02 0.49 4.84
N PHE A 36 0.15 1.24 4.16
CA PHE A 36 0.07 1.24 2.70
C PHE A 36 1.42 1.60 2.06
N GLU A 37 2.12 2.62 2.58
CA GLU A 37 3.43 2.99 2.08
C GLU A 37 4.46 1.86 2.20
N PHE A 38 4.54 1.22 3.37
CA PHE A 38 5.46 0.10 3.57
C PHE A 38 5.17 -1.05 2.61
N VAL A 39 3.89 -1.35 2.40
CA VAL A 39 3.47 -2.36 1.44
C VAL A 39 3.88 -1.98 0.01
N MET A 40 3.63 -0.74 -0.42
CA MET A 40 3.95 -0.28 -1.78
C MET A 40 5.45 -0.18 -2.04
N LYS A 41 6.26 -0.03 -0.99
CA LYS A 41 7.73 -0.03 -1.06
C LYS A 41 8.36 -1.43 -0.97
N GLY A 42 7.54 -2.49 -0.85
CA GLY A 42 8.05 -3.85 -0.62
C GLY A 42 8.73 -4.03 0.75
N ASN A 43 8.53 -3.10 1.69
CA ASN A 43 9.18 -3.15 2.99
C ASN A 43 8.38 -4.05 3.96
N ILE A 44 8.64 -5.35 3.86
CA ILE A 44 8.00 -6.40 4.68
C ILE A 44 8.21 -6.16 6.17
N VAL A 45 9.43 -5.81 6.58
CA VAL A 45 9.78 -5.67 8.00
C VAL A 45 8.95 -4.56 8.66
N SER A 46 8.88 -3.39 8.03
CA SER A 46 8.08 -2.28 8.55
C SER A 46 6.59 -2.56 8.46
N ALA A 47 6.11 -3.20 7.40
CA ALA A 47 4.69 -3.56 7.27
C ALA A 47 4.22 -4.53 8.37
N LEU A 48 5.00 -5.59 8.65
CA LEU A 48 4.68 -6.54 9.72
C LEU A 48 4.81 -5.91 11.11
N SER A 49 5.82 -5.05 11.32
CA SER A 49 5.96 -4.31 12.57
C SER A 49 4.78 -3.38 12.83
N GLU A 50 4.29 -2.70 11.79
CA GLU A 50 3.15 -1.79 11.90
C GLU A 50 1.85 -2.54 12.19
N LEU A 51 1.58 -3.64 11.47
CA LEU A 51 0.45 -4.53 11.75
C LEU A 51 0.49 -5.02 13.20
N ARG A 52 1.66 -5.47 13.67
CA ARG A 52 1.83 -5.97 15.03
C ARG A 52 1.56 -4.88 16.06
N SER A 53 2.08 -3.67 15.83
CA SER A 53 1.84 -2.53 16.72
C SER A 53 0.37 -2.14 16.78
N GLN A 54 -0.37 -2.17 15.67
CA GLN A 54 -1.81 -1.92 15.66
C GLN A 54 -2.57 -3.01 16.43
N TYR A 55 -2.22 -4.27 16.18
CA TYR A 55 -2.83 -5.41 16.86
C TYR A 55 -2.57 -5.40 18.38
N ASP A 56 -1.35 -5.10 18.81
CA ASP A 56 -1.00 -5.00 20.23
C ASP A 56 -1.68 -3.79 20.91
N ALA A 57 -2.06 -2.76 20.13
CA ALA A 57 -2.91 -1.67 20.59
C ALA A 57 -4.42 -2.02 20.61
N GLY A 58 -4.79 -3.25 20.23
CA GLY A 58 -6.16 -3.77 20.29
C GLY A 58 -6.95 -3.67 18.99
N ALA A 59 -6.33 -3.23 17.88
CA ALA A 59 -7.01 -3.19 16.58
C ALA A 59 -7.24 -4.61 16.03
N ASP A 60 -8.41 -4.81 15.44
CA ASP A 60 -8.77 -6.09 14.82
C ASP A 60 -8.07 -6.24 13.45
N PRO A 61 -7.38 -7.37 13.16
CA PRO A 61 -6.65 -7.55 11.90
C PRO A 61 -7.52 -7.47 10.65
N PHE A 62 -8.80 -7.88 10.72
CA PHE A 62 -9.72 -7.76 9.61
C PHE A 62 -10.06 -6.30 9.33
N MET A 63 -10.27 -5.49 10.38
CA MET A 63 -10.49 -4.05 10.26
C MET A 63 -9.29 -3.33 9.64
N ILE A 64 -8.06 -3.63 10.09
CA ILE A 64 -6.83 -3.04 9.53
C ILE A 64 -6.74 -3.28 8.02
N LEU A 65 -6.97 -4.52 7.58
CA LEU A 65 -6.93 -4.85 6.15
C LEU A 65 -8.10 -4.26 5.37
N THR A 66 -9.25 -4.04 6.02
CA THR A 66 -10.41 -3.37 5.40
C THR A 66 -10.07 -1.92 5.13
N GLU A 67 -9.53 -1.20 6.11
CA GLU A 67 -9.11 0.20 5.94
C GLU A 67 -7.96 0.33 4.93
N LEU A 68 -7.01 -0.60 4.93
CA LEU A 68 -5.96 -0.66 3.90
C LEU A 68 -6.55 -0.86 2.49
N SER A 69 -7.61 -1.67 2.36
CA SER A 69 -8.35 -1.85 1.12
C SER A 69 -9.08 -0.58 0.69
N ASP A 70 -9.74 0.10 1.62
CA ASP A 70 -10.43 1.36 1.37
C ASP A 70 -9.45 2.45 0.92
N PHE A 71 -8.27 2.53 1.53
CA PHE A 71 -7.23 3.45 1.11
C PHE A 71 -6.67 3.10 -0.28
N ASN A 72 -6.44 1.82 -0.59
CA ASN A 72 -6.05 1.39 -1.95
C ASN A 72 -7.12 1.80 -3.00
N HIS A 73 -8.39 1.67 -2.65
CA HIS A 73 -9.50 2.10 -3.49
C HIS A 73 -9.52 3.63 -3.67
N LEU A 74 -9.31 4.41 -2.61
CA LEU A 74 -9.18 5.87 -2.68
C LEU A 74 -8.05 6.27 -3.64
N VAL A 75 -6.86 5.69 -3.51
CA VAL A 75 -5.72 5.97 -4.40
C VAL A 75 -6.06 5.62 -5.85
N THR A 76 -6.80 4.53 -6.08
CA THR A 76 -7.28 4.13 -7.42
C THR A 76 -8.25 5.16 -7.99
N ARG A 77 -9.19 5.66 -7.19
CA ARG A 77 -10.10 6.73 -7.62
C ARG A 77 -9.35 8.01 -7.94
N LEU A 78 -8.39 8.41 -7.09
CA LEU A 78 -7.56 9.60 -7.32
C LEU A 78 -6.69 9.46 -8.58
N ARG A 79 -6.26 8.25 -8.94
CA ARG A 79 -5.51 7.99 -10.19
C ARG A 79 -6.37 8.23 -11.43
N LEU A 80 -7.66 7.91 -11.37
CA LEU A 80 -8.58 7.99 -12.50
C LEU A 80 -9.30 9.33 -12.58
N THR A 81 -9.61 9.93 -11.43
CA THR A 81 -10.35 11.18 -11.30
C THR A 81 -9.69 12.03 -10.21
N PRO A 82 -8.60 12.76 -10.52
CA PRO A 82 -7.88 13.56 -9.53
C PRO A 82 -8.74 14.67 -8.88
N GLU A 83 -9.80 15.10 -9.57
CA GLU A 83 -10.72 16.17 -9.11
C GLU A 83 -11.41 15.86 -7.78
N ILE A 84 -11.59 14.58 -7.44
CA ILE A 84 -12.20 14.17 -6.15
C ILE A 84 -11.33 14.54 -4.94
N ALA A 85 -10.07 14.94 -5.16
CA ALA A 85 -9.22 15.45 -4.08
C ALA A 85 -9.79 16.73 -3.43
N GLY A 86 -10.74 17.41 -4.08
CA GLY A 86 -11.47 18.55 -3.52
C GLY A 86 -12.64 18.17 -2.60
N ASP A 87 -12.96 16.88 -2.44
CA ASP A 87 -14.08 16.44 -1.60
C ASP A 87 -13.82 16.74 -0.10
N LEU A 88 -14.80 17.35 0.56
CA LEU A 88 -14.73 17.70 1.99
C LEU A 88 -14.68 16.50 2.94
N PHE A 89 -14.89 15.29 2.43
CA PHE A 89 -14.88 14.05 3.20
C PHE A 89 -13.47 13.46 3.36
N LEU A 90 -12.49 13.94 2.60
CA LEU A 90 -11.10 13.50 2.74
C LEU A 90 -10.40 14.33 3.81
N THR A 91 -9.65 13.65 4.65
CA THR A 91 -8.69 14.33 5.52
C THR A 91 -7.56 14.93 4.67
N GLU A 92 -6.88 15.94 5.22
CA GLU A 92 -5.76 16.56 4.53
C GLU A 92 -4.66 15.54 4.20
N GLU A 93 -4.42 14.59 5.10
CA GLU A 93 -3.40 13.55 4.94
C GLU A 93 -3.77 12.55 3.85
N GLU A 94 -5.01 12.05 3.82
CA GLU A 94 -5.52 11.22 2.72
C GLU A 94 -5.41 11.92 1.37
N ARG A 95 -5.77 13.20 1.33
CA ARG A 95 -5.73 13.99 0.10
C ARG A 95 -4.30 14.12 -0.42
N LEU A 96 -3.38 14.56 0.43
CA LEU A 96 -1.99 14.81 0.05
C LEU A 96 -1.27 13.51 -0.31
N ARG A 97 -1.33 12.51 0.58
CA ARG A 97 -0.62 11.25 0.38
C ARG A 97 -1.29 10.38 -0.68
N GLY A 98 -2.61 10.36 -0.74
CA GLY A 98 -3.36 9.65 -1.76
C GLY A 98 -3.05 10.16 -3.17
N LEU A 99 -2.93 11.48 -3.36
CA LEU A 99 -2.50 12.07 -4.65
C LEU A 99 -1.05 11.72 -5.00
N ASP A 100 -0.14 11.77 -4.04
CA ASP A 100 1.26 11.39 -4.27
C ASP A 100 1.37 9.91 -4.71
N PHE A 101 0.68 9.00 -4.03
CA PHE A 101 0.61 7.61 -4.43
C PHE A 101 -0.07 7.41 -5.77
N SER A 102 -1.16 8.14 -6.05
CA SER A 102 -1.85 8.03 -7.33
C SER A 102 -0.97 8.46 -8.49
N GLN A 103 -0.01 9.36 -8.30
CA GLN A 103 0.93 9.73 -9.36
C GLN A 103 1.99 8.65 -9.61
N LYS A 104 2.44 7.98 -8.54
CA LYS A 104 3.53 6.98 -8.57
C LYS A 104 3.08 5.58 -8.97
N LEU A 105 1.86 5.18 -8.60
CA LEU A 105 1.36 3.82 -8.77
C LEU A 105 0.54 3.69 -10.06
N SER A 106 0.74 2.57 -10.76
CA SER A 106 -0.01 2.26 -11.97
C SER A 106 -1.33 1.54 -11.64
N ILE A 107 -2.33 1.67 -12.52
CA ILE A 107 -3.62 0.98 -12.39
C ILE A 107 -3.45 -0.55 -12.26
N PRO A 108 -2.59 -1.23 -13.03
CA PRO A 108 -2.35 -2.66 -12.84
C PRO A 108 -1.85 -3.04 -11.45
N VAL A 109 -0.98 -2.22 -10.83
CA VAL A 109 -0.47 -2.46 -9.47
C VAL A 109 -1.61 -2.32 -8.45
N LEU A 110 -2.35 -1.20 -8.50
CA LEU A 110 -3.46 -0.92 -7.60
C LEU A 110 -4.59 -1.97 -7.71
N SER A 111 -4.90 -2.41 -8.94
CA SER A 111 -5.89 -3.46 -9.20
C SER A 111 -5.44 -4.83 -8.67
N ARG A 112 -4.16 -5.17 -8.84
CA ARG A 112 -3.60 -6.41 -8.31
C ARG A 112 -3.63 -6.43 -6.78
N ASN A 113 -3.25 -5.34 -6.13
CA ASN A 113 -3.32 -5.19 -4.68
C ASN A 113 -4.75 -5.34 -4.18
N TRP A 114 -5.71 -4.67 -4.85
CA TRP A 114 -7.14 -4.80 -4.54
C TRP A 114 -7.60 -6.26 -4.56
N GLN A 115 -7.22 -7.03 -5.59
CA GLN A 115 -7.59 -8.45 -5.68
C GLN A 115 -6.97 -9.30 -4.57
N ILE A 116 -5.73 -9.01 -4.16
CA ILE A 116 -5.09 -9.69 -3.04
C ILE A 116 -5.82 -9.34 -1.73
N LEU A 117 -6.16 -8.07 -1.51
CA LEU A 117 -6.87 -7.60 -0.32
C LEU A 117 -8.26 -8.22 -0.22
N LEU A 118 -9.06 -8.22 -1.29
CA LEU A 118 -10.40 -8.83 -1.28
C LEU A 118 -10.36 -10.32 -0.93
N LYS A 119 -9.42 -11.08 -1.48
CA LYS A 119 -9.23 -12.50 -1.13
C LYS A 119 -8.71 -12.64 0.30
N GLY A 120 -7.76 -11.79 0.69
CA GLY A 120 -7.16 -11.78 2.01
C GLY A 120 -8.19 -11.52 3.13
N LEU A 121 -9.12 -10.59 2.93
CA LEU A 121 -10.21 -10.33 3.87
C LEU A 121 -11.07 -11.58 4.10
N GLN A 122 -11.35 -12.36 3.04
CA GLN A 122 -12.04 -13.63 3.19
C GLN A 122 -11.20 -14.69 3.92
N GLU A 123 -9.89 -14.73 3.69
CA GLU A 123 -8.95 -15.63 4.37
C GLU A 123 -8.91 -15.32 5.88
N VAL A 124 -8.79 -14.04 6.26
CA VAL A 124 -8.72 -13.57 7.66
C VAL A 124 -10.01 -13.83 8.41
N ASN A 125 -11.17 -13.53 7.81
CA ASN A 125 -12.47 -13.75 8.43
C ASN A 125 -12.73 -15.24 8.75
N LYS A 126 -12.16 -16.15 7.96
CA LYS A 126 -12.31 -17.61 8.17
C LYS A 126 -11.18 -18.23 8.99
N ALA A 127 -10.12 -17.50 9.29
CA ALA A 127 -8.93 -18.06 9.92
C ALA A 127 -9.15 -18.28 11.42
N ALA A 128 -8.69 -19.44 11.92
CA ALA A 128 -8.63 -19.69 13.37
C ALA A 128 -7.68 -18.74 14.10
N ARG A 129 -6.71 -18.14 13.37
CA ARG A 129 -5.77 -17.12 13.86
C ARG A 129 -5.73 -15.94 12.89
N PRO A 130 -6.66 -14.97 13.01
CA PRO A 130 -6.78 -13.84 12.07
C PRO A 130 -5.49 -13.02 11.89
N ILE A 131 -4.73 -12.81 12.96
CA ILE A 131 -3.45 -12.07 12.90
C ILE A 131 -2.42 -12.76 12.00
N GLN A 132 -2.31 -14.10 12.05
CA GLN A 132 -1.37 -14.84 11.19
C GLN A 132 -1.80 -14.80 9.72
N ALA A 133 -3.11 -14.85 9.47
CA ALA A 133 -3.62 -14.68 8.11
C ALA A 133 -3.30 -13.28 7.56
N ALA A 134 -3.46 -12.25 8.40
CA ALA A 134 -3.12 -10.87 8.03
C ALA A 134 -1.62 -10.70 7.72
N GLU A 135 -0.73 -11.26 8.54
CA GLU A 135 0.71 -11.29 8.27
C GLU A 135 1.02 -11.90 6.90
N MET A 136 0.42 -13.05 6.58
CA MET A 136 0.61 -13.71 5.28
C MET A 136 0.08 -12.89 4.09
N ILE A 137 -0.98 -12.10 4.28
CA ILE A 137 -1.51 -11.21 3.25
C ILE A 137 -0.57 -10.04 3.01
N LEU A 138 -0.02 -9.43 4.07
CA LEU A 138 0.98 -8.36 3.93
C LEU A 138 2.25 -8.85 3.24
N ILE A 139 2.71 -10.07 3.55
CA ILE A 139 3.84 -10.71 2.83
C ILE A 139 3.50 -10.87 1.34
N ARG A 140 2.27 -11.29 1.01
CA ARG A 140 1.83 -11.45 -0.39
C ARG A 140 1.80 -10.11 -1.12
N LEU A 141 1.27 -9.06 -0.49
CA LEU A 141 1.17 -7.72 -1.07
C LEU A 141 2.54 -7.08 -1.32
N THR A 142 3.40 -7.09 -0.30
CA THR A 142 4.78 -6.55 -0.39
C THR A 142 5.62 -7.26 -1.45
N HIS A 143 5.61 -8.59 -1.48
CA HIS A 143 6.32 -9.34 -2.51
C HIS A 143 5.79 -9.03 -3.92
N THR A 144 4.48 -8.79 -4.03
CA THR A 144 3.84 -8.44 -5.30
C THR A 144 4.21 -7.04 -5.79
N ALA A 145 4.55 -6.11 -4.90
CA ALA A 145 4.98 -4.75 -5.25
C ALA A 145 6.31 -4.75 -6.03
N ASP A 146 7.18 -5.73 -5.78
CA ASP A 146 8.47 -5.87 -6.48
C ASP A 146 8.37 -6.61 -7.83
N LEU A 147 7.22 -7.23 -8.13
CA LEU A 147 7.04 -8.01 -9.35
C LEU A 147 6.69 -7.10 -10.54
N PRO A 148 7.41 -7.22 -11.68
CA PRO A 148 7.11 -6.43 -12.86
C PRO A 148 5.68 -6.69 -13.34
N THR A 149 5.08 -5.69 -13.98
CA THR A 149 3.83 -5.90 -14.72
C THR A 149 4.07 -6.85 -15.90
N LEU A 150 3.01 -7.46 -16.43
CA LEU A 150 3.12 -8.36 -17.59
C LEU A 150 3.79 -7.66 -18.78
N ASP A 151 3.40 -6.41 -19.05
CA ASP A 151 3.97 -5.62 -20.13
C ASP A 151 5.46 -5.29 -19.90
N GLU A 152 5.85 -5.00 -18.66
CA GLU A 152 7.26 -4.80 -18.28
C GLU A 152 8.07 -6.08 -18.42
N ALA A 153 7.52 -7.23 -18.00
CA ALA A 153 8.17 -8.53 -18.16
C ALA A 153 8.36 -8.88 -19.64
N LEU A 154 7.34 -8.66 -20.48
CA LEU A 154 7.42 -8.87 -21.93
C LEU A 154 8.45 -7.93 -22.59
N LYS A 155 8.52 -6.67 -22.18
CA LYS A 155 9.55 -5.72 -22.65
C LYS A 155 10.96 -6.18 -22.27
N LYS A 156 11.19 -6.60 -21.02
CA LYS A 156 12.48 -7.13 -20.56
C LYS A 156 12.90 -8.36 -21.37
N LEU A 157 11.98 -9.31 -21.58
CA LEU A 157 12.23 -10.51 -22.40
C LEU A 157 12.55 -10.18 -23.86
N THR A 158 11.87 -9.19 -24.44
CA THR A 158 12.10 -8.79 -25.84
C THR A 158 13.44 -8.06 -26.01
N GLN A 159 13.82 -7.23 -25.02
CA GLN A 159 15.12 -6.57 -24.98
C GLN A 159 16.28 -7.57 -24.83
N GLU A 160 16.16 -8.56 -23.95
CA GLU A 160 17.15 -9.65 -23.81
C GLU A 160 17.29 -10.46 -25.10
N LYS A 161 16.20 -10.75 -25.81
CA LYS A 161 16.23 -11.45 -27.09
C LYS A 161 16.96 -10.68 -28.19
N ASN A 162 16.91 -9.35 -28.16
CA ASN A 162 17.64 -8.51 -29.11
C ASN A 162 19.15 -8.44 -28.81
N LEU A 163 19.55 -8.53 -27.54
CA LEU A 163 20.96 -8.59 -27.13
C LEU A 163 21.64 -9.92 -27.54
N LEU A 164 20.87 -11.00 -27.63
CA LEU A 164 21.34 -12.30 -28.11
C LEU A 164 21.51 -12.37 -29.65
N GLN A 165 21.04 -11.37 -30.40
CA GLN A 165 21.36 -11.21 -31.82
C GLN A 165 22.68 -10.42 -31.97
N LEU A 166 23.81 -11.06 -31.68
CA LEU A 166 25.14 -10.51 -31.96
C LEU A 166 25.29 -10.20 -33.47
N PRO A 167 26.07 -9.16 -33.83
CA PRO A 167 26.15 -8.67 -35.21
C PRO A 167 26.63 -9.77 -36.14
N LYS A 168 25.96 -9.91 -37.30
CA LYS A 168 26.39 -10.80 -38.39
C LYS A 168 27.88 -10.58 -38.64
N ILE A 169 28.66 -11.64 -38.48
CA ILE A 169 30.10 -11.68 -38.78
C ILE A 169 30.31 -11.01 -40.14
N ILE A 170 31.00 -9.87 -40.15
CA ILE A 170 31.35 -9.16 -41.37
C ILE A 170 32.23 -10.12 -42.18
N PRO A 171 31.89 -10.48 -43.43
CA PRO A 171 32.70 -11.39 -44.20
C PRO A 171 34.06 -10.73 -44.47
N ILE A 172 35.12 -11.35 -43.94
CA ILE A 172 36.50 -10.95 -44.20
C ILE A 172 36.71 -11.07 -45.71
N LYS A 173 36.86 -9.94 -46.41
CA LYS A 173 37.26 -9.91 -47.82
C LYS A 173 38.60 -10.66 -47.92
N LYS A 174 38.63 -11.79 -48.62
CA LYS A 174 39.87 -12.46 -48.98
C LYS A 174 40.74 -11.48 -49.78
N PRO A 175 42.05 -11.37 -49.50
CA PRO A 175 42.93 -10.57 -50.32
C PRO A 175 43.03 -11.22 -51.70
N THR A 176 42.68 -10.46 -52.73
CA THR A 176 43.06 -10.75 -54.11
C THR A 176 44.58 -10.72 -54.23
N MET A 177 45.10 -11.67 -55.02
CA MET A 177 46.51 -11.98 -55.31
C MET A 177 47.47 -10.79 -55.32
#